data_AF-A0A419FS87-F1
#
_entry.id   AF-A0A419FS87-F1
#
_cell.length_a   1.000
_cell.length_b   1.000
_cell.length_c   1.000
_cell.angle_alpha   90.00
_cell.angle_beta   90.00
_cell.angle_gamma   90.00
#
_symmetry.space_group_name_H-M   'P 1'
#
loop_
_entity.id
_entity.type
_entity.pdbx_description
1 polymer ?
#
loop_
_entity_poly.entity_id
_entity_poly.type
_entity_poly.pdbx_seq_one_letter_code
_entity_poly.pdbx_strand_id
1 'polypeptide(L)'
;MAKVEKVLEKIEKRLSAIEKNQKKLLAVENTIEKEEEQELTGESEELSTQKKEMDELKELEKIEHNIEKSVKINPLTRVTLKDFSKAIIGAFIGIIGHFSFFYGIEIAEHISVVRAIVLYIASFLIGMIYLYFAGFRKVVDMDIAKFVPVRLAVIYITAIAVIVIVLYLFGFITTHTTFLEIFKSVSTISILAVLGATTADLIGGKE
;
A
#
# COMPACT_ATOMS: atom_id res chain seq x y z
N MET A 1 -84.57 -57.24 -30.72
CA MET A 1 -83.90 -55.94 -30.96
C MET A 1 -83.75 -55.12 -29.68
N ALA A 2 -84.75 -55.03 -28.80
CA ALA A 2 -84.70 -54.24 -27.55
C ALA A 2 -83.53 -54.54 -26.56
N LYS A 3 -82.96 -55.75 -26.57
CA LYS A 3 -81.76 -56.06 -25.74
C LYS A 3 -80.47 -55.43 -26.26
N VAL A 4 -80.37 -55.19 -27.57
CA VAL A 4 -79.17 -54.60 -28.20
C VAL A 4 -79.14 -53.10 -27.98
N GLU A 5 -80.29 -52.41 -28.08
CA GLU A 5 -80.41 -50.98 -27.75
C GLU A 5 -80.03 -50.66 -26.31
N LYS A 6 -80.49 -51.45 -25.32
CA LYS A 6 -80.12 -51.26 -23.91
C LYS A 6 -78.61 -51.44 -23.65
N VAL A 7 -77.94 -52.29 -24.44
CA VAL A 7 -76.49 -52.48 -24.32
C VAL A 7 -75.75 -51.31 -24.96
N LEU A 8 -76.19 -50.84 -26.13
CA LEU A 8 -75.66 -49.65 -26.80
C LEU A 8 -75.78 -48.39 -25.92
N GLU A 9 -76.95 -48.15 -25.34
CA GLU A 9 -77.18 -47.00 -24.43
C GLU A 9 -76.25 -47.05 -23.21
N LYS A 10 -76.02 -48.26 -22.66
CA LYS A 10 -75.10 -48.46 -21.53
C LYS A 10 -73.63 -48.24 -21.92
N ILE A 11 -73.26 -48.56 -23.16
CA ILE A 11 -71.93 -48.31 -23.71
C ILE A 11 -71.73 -46.81 -23.96
N GLU A 12 -72.70 -46.12 -24.57
CA GLU A 12 -72.65 -44.66 -24.76
C GLU A 12 -72.55 -43.89 -23.44
N LYS A 13 -73.29 -44.33 -22.42
CA LYS A 13 -73.23 -43.74 -21.07
C LYS A 13 -71.86 -43.96 -20.40
N ARG A 14 -71.19 -45.08 -20.70
CA ARG A 14 -69.81 -45.34 -20.23
C ARG A 14 -68.79 -44.54 -21.03
N LEU A 15 -68.94 -44.44 -22.36
CA LEU A 15 -68.06 -43.66 -23.22
C LEU A 15 -68.10 -42.17 -22.84
N SER A 16 -69.29 -41.60 -22.64
CA SER A 16 -69.44 -40.22 -22.17
C SER A 16 -68.86 -39.98 -20.77
N ALA A 17 -68.97 -40.96 -19.86
CA ALA A 17 -68.32 -40.89 -18.55
C ALA A 17 -66.78 -40.94 -18.65
N ILE A 18 -66.24 -41.78 -19.54
CA ILE A 18 -64.80 -41.88 -19.81
C ILE A 18 -64.29 -40.57 -20.44
N GLU A 19 -65.00 -40.02 -21.42
CA GLU A 19 -64.64 -38.76 -22.08
C GLU A 19 -64.63 -37.59 -21.08
N LYS A 20 -65.62 -37.54 -20.17
CA LYS A 20 -65.67 -36.54 -19.10
C LYS A 20 -64.50 -36.69 -18.11
N ASN A 21 -64.08 -37.92 -17.81
CA ASN A 21 -62.91 -38.16 -16.95
C ASN A 21 -61.60 -37.82 -17.67
N GLN A 22 -61.46 -38.13 -18.96
CA GLN A 22 -60.29 -37.74 -19.75
C GLN A 22 -60.15 -36.22 -19.84
N LYS A 23 -61.25 -35.48 -20.06
CA LYS A 23 -61.24 -34.00 -20.04
C LYS A 23 -60.82 -33.44 -18.67
N LYS A 24 -61.22 -34.09 -17.57
CA LYS A 24 -60.78 -33.70 -16.23
C LYS A 24 -59.30 -34.00 -15.99
N LEU A 25 -58.81 -35.15 -16.44
CA LEU A 25 -57.39 -35.51 -16.32
C LEU A 25 -56.50 -34.55 -17.12
N LEU A 26 -56.87 -34.25 -18.36
CA LEU A 26 -56.18 -33.24 -19.19
C LEU A 26 -56.17 -31.86 -18.53
N ALA A 27 -57.26 -31.46 -17.88
CA ALA A 27 -57.29 -30.19 -17.15
C ALA A 27 -56.31 -30.19 -15.97
N VAL A 28 -56.25 -31.28 -15.20
CA VAL A 28 -55.32 -31.43 -14.07
C VAL A 28 -53.87 -31.45 -14.55
N GLU A 29 -53.56 -32.20 -15.61
CA GLU A 29 -52.22 -32.29 -16.21
C GLU A 29 -51.72 -30.92 -16.67
N ASN A 30 -52.55 -30.15 -17.37
CA ASN A 30 -52.23 -28.76 -17.76
C ASN A 30 -52.08 -27.81 -16.57
N THR A 31 -52.63 -28.14 -15.40
CA THR A 31 -52.47 -27.33 -14.18
C THR A 31 -51.13 -27.64 -13.52
N ILE A 32 -50.79 -28.93 -13.44
CA ILE A 32 -49.51 -29.42 -12.91
C ILE A 32 -48.34 -28.90 -13.76
N GLU A 33 -48.45 -28.98 -15.10
CA GLU A 33 -47.39 -28.49 -16.01
C GLU A 33 -47.11 -26.99 -15.82
N LYS A 34 -48.15 -26.19 -15.54
CA LYS A 34 -47.97 -24.76 -15.22
C LYS A 34 -47.36 -24.51 -13.85
N GLU A 35 -47.70 -25.32 -12.86
CA GLU A 35 -47.10 -25.24 -11.52
C GLU A 35 -45.62 -25.63 -11.58
N GLU A 36 -45.26 -26.69 -12.33
CA GLU A 36 -43.86 -27.10 -12.54
C GLU A 36 -43.03 -26.04 -13.28
N GLU A 37 -43.59 -25.39 -14.33
CA GLU A 37 -42.92 -24.28 -15.01
C GLU A 37 -42.70 -23.07 -14.08
N GLN A 38 -43.64 -22.79 -13.18
CA GLN A 38 -43.50 -21.72 -12.19
C GLN A 38 -42.46 -22.05 -11.11
N GLU A 39 -42.38 -23.29 -10.65
CA GLU A 39 -41.35 -23.72 -9.70
C GLU A 39 -39.95 -23.65 -10.33
N LEU A 40 -39.79 -24.14 -11.57
CA LEU A 40 -38.51 -24.09 -12.30
C LEU A 40 -38.02 -22.68 -12.56
N THR A 41 -38.93 -21.75 -12.86
CA THR A 41 -38.57 -20.34 -13.03
C THR A 41 -38.19 -19.69 -11.70
N GLY A 42 -38.89 -20.01 -10.60
CA GLY A 42 -38.53 -19.59 -9.25
C GLY A 42 -37.15 -20.07 -8.82
N GLU A 43 -36.82 -21.36 -8.98
CA GLU A 43 -35.51 -21.90 -8.63
C GLU A 43 -34.36 -21.26 -9.43
N SER A 44 -34.58 -20.98 -10.71
CA SER A 44 -33.60 -20.31 -11.57
C SER A 44 -33.32 -18.87 -11.13
N GLU A 45 -34.36 -18.13 -10.72
CA GLU A 45 -34.22 -16.79 -10.17
C GLU A 45 -33.47 -16.79 -8.83
N GLU A 46 -33.78 -17.73 -7.93
CA GLU A 46 -33.08 -17.88 -6.65
C GLU A 46 -31.59 -18.20 -6.85
N LEU A 47 -31.25 -19.14 -7.75
CA LEU A 47 -29.88 -19.46 -8.11
C LEU A 47 -29.12 -18.26 -8.68
N SER A 48 -29.79 -17.46 -9.52
CA SER A 48 -29.19 -16.24 -10.07
C SER A 48 -28.89 -15.20 -8.99
N THR A 49 -29.76 -15.11 -7.98
CA THR A 49 -29.64 -14.17 -6.86
C THR A 49 -28.50 -14.59 -5.93
N GLN A 50 -28.44 -15.87 -5.54
CA GLN A 50 -27.34 -16.42 -4.73
C GLN A 50 -25.97 -16.24 -5.40
N LYS A 51 -25.91 -16.38 -6.72
CA LYS A 51 -24.66 -16.18 -7.46
C LYS A 51 -24.19 -14.73 -7.42
N LYS A 52 -25.10 -13.76 -7.52
CA LYS A 52 -24.79 -12.32 -7.39
C LYS A 52 -24.29 -11.99 -5.98
N GLU A 53 -24.96 -12.47 -4.95
CA GLU A 53 -24.54 -12.27 -3.56
C GLU A 53 -23.13 -12.84 -3.29
N MET A 54 -22.83 -14.01 -3.85
CA MET A 54 -21.51 -14.63 -3.71
C MET A 54 -20.41 -13.87 -4.47
N ASP A 55 -20.73 -13.26 -5.61
CA ASP A 55 -19.79 -12.41 -6.34
C ASP A 55 -19.56 -11.07 -5.61
N GLU A 56 -20.60 -10.47 -5.02
CA GLU A 56 -20.48 -9.28 -4.16
C GLU A 56 -19.63 -9.54 -2.90
N LEU A 57 -19.81 -10.70 -2.26
CA LEU A 57 -18.97 -11.12 -1.13
C LEU A 57 -17.50 -11.26 -1.51
N LYS A 58 -17.21 -11.84 -2.70
CA LYS A 58 -15.83 -11.92 -3.20
C LYS A 58 -15.24 -10.56 -3.53
N GLU A 59 -16.04 -9.62 -4.01
CA GLU A 59 -15.59 -8.24 -4.21
C GLU A 59 -15.31 -7.54 -2.88
N LEU A 60 -16.17 -7.73 -1.87
CA LEU A 60 -15.96 -7.22 -0.52
C LEU A 60 -14.70 -7.79 0.12
N GLU A 61 -14.44 -9.09 0.04
CA GLU A 61 -13.19 -9.69 0.53
C GLU A 61 -11.95 -9.13 -0.18
N LYS A 62 -12.02 -8.91 -1.50
CA LYS A 62 -10.92 -8.27 -2.24
C LYS A 62 -10.71 -6.84 -1.77
N ILE A 63 -11.78 -6.08 -1.54
CA ILE A 63 -11.71 -4.71 -1.03
C ILE A 63 -11.13 -4.70 0.38
N GLU A 64 -11.60 -5.58 1.27
CA GLU A 64 -11.07 -5.72 2.63
C GLU A 64 -9.59 -6.09 2.62
N HIS A 65 -9.17 -7.06 1.82
CA HIS A 65 -7.74 -7.41 1.69
C HIS A 65 -6.89 -6.26 1.14
N ASN A 66 -7.45 -5.50 0.20
CA ASN A 66 -6.77 -4.32 -0.35
C ASN A 66 -6.69 -3.19 0.69
N ILE A 67 -7.73 -2.98 1.49
CA ILE A 67 -7.74 -2.03 2.61
C ILE A 67 -6.78 -2.50 3.69
N GLU A 68 -6.78 -3.78 4.07
CA GLU A 68 -5.89 -4.32 5.08
C GLU A 68 -4.41 -4.18 4.66
N LYS A 69 -4.09 -4.43 3.38
CA LYS A 69 -2.78 -4.13 2.82
C LYS A 69 -2.44 -2.65 2.82
N SER A 70 -3.40 -1.79 2.50
CA SER A 70 -3.19 -0.33 2.40
C SER A 70 -3.13 0.37 3.76
N VAL A 71 -3.81 -0.18 4.78
CA VAL A 71 -3.93 0.40 6.13
C VAL A 71 -2.86 -0.16 7.07
N LYS A 72 -2.46 -1.44 6.94
CA LYS A 72 -1.37 -2.01 7.78
C LYS A 72 0.02 -1.53 7.38
N ILE A 73 0.23 -1.17 6.11
CA ILE A 73 1.52 -0.64 5.66
C ILE A 73 1.44 0.87 5.75
N ASN A 74 1.63 1.42 6.94
CA ASN A 74 1.88 2.85 7.08
C ASN A 74 3.38 3.06 6.79
N PRO A 75 3.78 3.52 5.57
CA PRO A 75 5.18 3.59 5.14
C PRO A 75 6.07 4.47 6.03
N LEU A 76 5.47 5.21 6.96
CA LEU A 76 6.12 6.07 7.94
C LEU A 76 6.57 5.36 9.24
N THR A 77 6.19 4.09 9.46
CA THR A 77 6.40 3.40 10.77
C THR A 77 7.63 2.50 10.86
N ARG A 78 8.25 2.11 9.75
CA ARG A 78 9.49 1.31 9.78
C ARG A 78 10.55 1.93 8.90
N VAL A 79 11.71 2.20 9.51
CA VAL A 79 12.95 2.47 8.77
C VAL A 79 13.27 1.22 7.94
N THR A 80 13.30 1.37 6.63
CA THR A 80 13.58 0.29 5.69
C THR A 80 14.96 0.44 5.06
N LEU A 81 15.49 -0.64 4.48
CA LEU A 81 16.73 -0.59 3.69
C LEU A 81 16.62 0.39 2.50
N LYS A 82 15.39 0.64 2.00
CA LYS A 82 15.17 1.64 0.95
C LYS A 82 15.51 3.05 1.44
N ASP A 83 15.23 3.37 2.70
CA ASP A 83 15.52 4.68 3.28
C ASP A 83 17.03 4.89 3.43
N PHE A 84 17.76 3.83 3.80
CA PHE A 84 19.22 3.85 3.82
C PHE A 84 19.83 4.12 2.45
N SER A 85 19.38 3.41 1.40
CA SER A 85 19.86 3.63 0.03
C SER A 85 19.54 5.04 -0.49
N LYS A 86 18.34 5.56 -0.20
CA LYS A 86 17.96 6.93 -0.55
C LYS A 86 18.83 7.96 0.17
N ALA A 87 19.09 7.76 1.46
CA ALA A 87 19.96 8.63 2.24
C ALA A 87 21.39 8.64 1.67
N ILE A 88 21.91 7.48 1.23
CA ILE A 88 23.22 7.41 0.55
C ILE A 88 23.23 8.24 -0.72
N ILE A 89 22.26 8.01 -1.63
CA ILE A 89 22.19 8.70 -2.92
C ILE A 89 22.02 10.21 -2.70
N GLY A 90 21.13 10.60 -1.79
CA GLY A 90 20.89 12.00 -1.45
C GLY A 90 22.11 12.69 -0.84
N ALA A 91 22.79 12.04 0.12
CA ALA A 91 24.01 12.57 0.72
C ALA A 91 25.11 12.74 -0.34
N PHE A 92 25.29 11.74 -1.21
CA PHE A 92 26.27 11.77 -2.29
C PHE A 92 26.00 12.93 -3.26
N ILE A 93 24.75 13.09 -3.72
CA ILE A 93 24.34 14.20 -4.58
C ILE A 93 24.53 15.54 -3.87
N GLY A 94 24.18 15.65 -2.58
CA GLY A 94 24.36 16.87 -1.80
C GLY A 94 25.82 17.30 -1.69
N ILE A 95 26.73 16.34 -1.50
CA ILE A 95 28.18 16.59 -1.38
C ILE A 95 28.79 16.97 -2.75
N ILE A 96 28.46 16.20 -3.80
CA ILE A 96 29.07 16.37 -5.12
C ILE A 96 28.46 17.56 -5.87
N GLY A 97 27.14 17.72 -5.81
CA GLY A 97 26.42 18.73 -6.57
C GLY A 97 26.85 20.16 -6.25
N HIS A 98 27.39 20.39 -5.05
CA HIS A 98 27.90 21.68 -4.62
C HIS A 98 29.44 21.77 -4.55
N PHE A 99 30.17 20.77 -5.07
CA PHE A 99 31.64 20.66 -4.90
C PHE A 99 32.09 20.91 -3.46
N SER A 100 31.23 20.57 -2.50
CA SER A 100 31.31 21.09 -1.14
C SER A 100 32.45 20.47 -0.37
N PHE A 101 32.95 19.33 -0.83
CA PHE A 101 34.08 18.68 -0.22
C PHE A 101 35.37 19.46 -0.44
N PHE A 102 35.60 20.09 -1.60
CA PHE A 102 36.80 20.92 -1.83
C PHE A 102 36.81 22.15 -0.91
N TYR A 103 35.75 22.96 -0.96
CA TYR A 103 35.62 24.14 -0.11
C TYR A 103 35.49 23.79 1.38
N GLY A 104 34.80 22.69 1.68
CA GLY A 104 34.58 22.24 3.05
C GLY A 104 35.87 21.86 3.76
N ILE A 105 36.86 21.35 3.03
CA ILE A 105 38.17 21.01 3.57
C ILE A 105 39.01 22.25 3.84
N GLU A 106 39.07 23.18 2.89
CA GLU A 106 39.77 24.46 3.08
C GLU A 106 39.19 25.23 4.28
N ILE A 107 37.86 25.25 4.42
CA ILE A 107 37.19 25.86 5.57
C ILE A 107 37.49 25.08 6.87
N ALA A 108 37.63 23.75 6.81
CA ALA A 108 37.89 22.92 7.98
C ALA A 108 39.28 23.17 8.60
N GLU A 109 40.28 23.54 7.80
CA GLU A 109 41.62 23.89 8.29
C GLU A 109 41.59 25.09 9.24
N HIS A 110 40.72 26.06 8.96
CA HIS A 110 40.59 27.30 9.73
C HIS A 110 39.54 27.26 10.84
N ILE A 111 38.79 26.16 10.94
CA ILE A 111 37.72 26.01 11.93
C ILE A 111 38.24 25.47 13.27
N SER A 112 37.77 26.07 14.36
CA SER A 112 37.99 25.55 15.71
C SER A 112 37.09 24.35 16.00
N VAL A 113 37.52 23.48 16.92
CA VAL A 113 36.73 22.30 17.31
C VAL A 113 35.34 22.68 17.83
N VAL A 114 35.24 23.79 18.57
CA VAL A 114 33.95 24.31 19.07
C VAL A 114 33.01 24.66 17.92
N ARG A 115 33.51 25.34 16.88
CA ARG A 115 32.72 25.67 15.69
C ARG A 115 32.29 24.40 14.95
N ALA A 116 33.16 23.40 14.86
CA ALA A 116 32.82 22.10 14.27
C ALA A 116 31.69 21.38 15.03
N ILE A 117 31.72 21.39 16.37
CA ILE A 117 30.63 20.85 17.21
C ILE A 117 29.32 21.58 16.93
N VAL A 118 29.36 22.92 16.87
CA VAL A 118 28.17 23.73 16.54
C VAL A 118 27.63 23.40 15.15
N LEU A 119 28.49 23.18 14.15
CA LEU A 119 28.06 22.79 12.80
C LEU A 119 27.38 21.43 12.76
N TYR A 120 27.86 20.43 13.53
CA TYR A 120 27.17 19.15 13.66
C TYR A 120 25.79 19.28 14.28
N ILE A 121 25.68 20.03 15.39
CA ILE A 121 24.39 20.27 16.04
C ILE A 121 23.46 21.01 15.08
N ALA A 122 23.96 22.03 14.39
CA ALA A 122 23.20 22.78 13.41
C ALA A 122 22.73 21.91 12.24
N SER A 123 23.59 21.03 11.69
CA SER A 123 23.20 20.12 10.60
C SER A 123 22.12 19.15 11.03
N PHE A 124 22.19 18.63 12.25
CA PHE A 124 21.15 17.78 12.82
C PHE A 124 19.82 18.52 12.99
N LEU A 125 19.85 19.73 13.56
CA LEU A 125 18.65 20.57 13.73
C LEU A 125 18.02 20.96 12.39
N ILE A 126 18.83 21.32 11.39
CA ILE A 126 18.34 21.61 10.03
C ILE A 126 17.66 20.37 9.45
N GLY A 127 18.28 19.19 9.57
CA GLY A 127 17.67 17.94 9.13
C GLY A 127 16.34 17.64 9.84
N MET A 128 16.26 17.89 11.14
CA MET A 128 15.03 17.75 11.93
C MET A 128 13.92 18.68 11.45
N ILE A 129 14.24 19.97 11.29
CA ILE A 129 13.31 20.99 10.80
C ILE A 129 12.83 20.63 9.40
N TYR A 130 13.74 20.26 8.51
CA TYR A 130 13.41 19.93 7.12
C TYR A 130 12.51 18.71 7.03
N LEU A 131 12.84 17.63 7.76
CA LEU A 131 12.03 16.42 7.82
C LEU A 131 10.64 16.69 8.41
N TYR A 132 10.57 17.51 9.47
CA TYR A 132 9.31 17.93 10.09
C TYR A 132 8.41 18.69 9.11
N PHE A 133 8.94 19.74 8.46
CA PHE A 133 8.15 20.58 7.57
C PHE A 133 7.75 19.88 6.27
N ALA A 134 8.62 19.07 5.69
CA ALA A 134 8.36 18.43 4.41
C ALA A 134 7.58 17.12 4.53
N GLY A 135 7.82 16.33 5.59
CA GLY A 135 7.18 15.03 5.79
C GLY A 135 5.88 15.10 6.59
N PHE A 136 5.80 15.96 7.60
CA PHE A 136 4.76 15.86 8.64
C PHE A 136 3.68 16.94 8.59
N ARG A 137 3.81 17.95 7.73
CA ARG A 137 2.78 19.00 7.61
C ARG A 137 1.39 18.45 7.25
N LYS A 138 1.29 17.23 6.68
CA LYS A 138 0.02 16.60 6.27
C LYS A 138 -0.46 15.46 7.18
N VAL A 139 0.34 15.01 8.14
CA VAL A 139 0.01 13.83 8.95
C VAL A 139 -0.50 14.31 10.31
N VAL A 140 -1.80 14.18 10.53
CA VAL A 140 -2.49 14.68 11.75
C VAL A 140 -2.28 13.75 12.96
N ASP A 141 -1.78 12.54 12.74
CA ASP A 141 -1.67 11.52 13.79
C ASP A 141 -0.43 11.72 14.68
N MET A 142 -0.67 12.00 15.96
CA MET A 142 0.37 12.19 17.00
C MET A 142 1.30 10.98 17.18
N ASP A 143 0.87 9.77 16.85
CA ASP A 143 1.67 8.57 17.05
C ASP A 143 2.85 8.45 16.07
N ILE A 144 2.76 9.09 14.89
CA ILE A 144 3.80 9.04 13.88
C ILE A 144 4.97 9.98 14.26
N ALA A 145 4.70 11.03 15.05
CA ALA A 145 5.71 11.97 15.53
C ALA A 145 6.84 11.30 16.35
N LYS A 146 6.56 10.17 17.02
CA LYS A 146 7.55 9.43 17.83
C LYS A 146 8.61 8.71 16.98
N PHE A 147 8.32 8.38 15.72
CA PHE A 147 9.25 7.65 14.85
C PHE A 147 10.19 8.58 14.07
N VAL A 148 9.90 9.87 14.02
CA VAL A 148 10.68 10.90 13.31
C VAL A 148 12.12 11.01 13.81
N PRO A 149 12.38 11.09 15.12
CA PRO A 149 13.75 11.22 15.63
C PRO A 149 14.61 10.01 15.26
N VAL A 150 14.02 8.80 15.25
CA VAL A 150 14.73 7.56 14.90
C VAL A 150 15.08 7.55 13.42
N ARG A 151 14.13 7.90 12.53
CA ARG A 151 14.39 8.01 11.09
C ARG A 151 15.48 9.04 10.79
N LEU A 152 15.38 10.23 11.41
CA LEU A 152 16.39 11.27 11.28
C LEU A 152 17.77 10.79 11.73
N ALA A 153 17.86 10.09 12.86
CA ALA A 153 19.13 9.55 13.35
C ALA A 153 19.76 8.57 12.35
N VAL A 154 18.96 7.69 11.74
CA VAL A 154 19.46 6.75 10.72
C VAL A 154 19.96 7.50 9.48
N ILE A 155 19.19 8.47 8.97
CA ILE A 155 19.59 9.30 7.82
C ILE A 155 20.88 10.05 8.13
N TYR A 156 21.00 10.60 9.34
CA TYR A 156 22.15 11.38 9.78
C TYR A 156 23.42 10.54 9.90
N ILE A 157 23.34 9.36 10.55
CA ILE A 157 24.46 8.41 10.65
C ILE A 157 24.90 7.95 9.26
N THR A 158 23.93 7.67 8.38
CA THR A 158 24.19 7.27 6.99
C THR A 158 24.90 8.39 6.23
N ALA A 159 24.43 9.63 6.35
CA ALA A 159 25.05 10.78 5.72
C ALA A 159 26.49 10.97 6.20
N ILE A 160 26.76 10.88 7.51
CA ILE A 160 28.12 10.95 8.05
C ILE A 160 29.01 9.84 7.49
N ALA A 161 28.52 8.60 7.46
CA ALA A 161 29.27 7.48 6.90
C ALA A 161 29.61 7.71 5.42
N VAL A 162 28.66 8.24 4.64
CA VAL A 162 28.87 8.60 3.24
C VAL A 162 29.91 9.70 3.09
N ILE A 163 29.89 10.75 3.93
CA ILE A 163 30.92 11.80 3.90
C ILE A 163 32.30 11.21 4.14
N VAL A 164 32.45 10.35 5.15
CA VAL A 164 33.74 9.71 5.46
C VAL A 164 34.21 8.86 4.29
N ILE A 165 33.33 8.06 3.69
CA ILE A 165 33.65 7.24 2.51
C ILE A 165 34.07 8.12 1.33
N VAL A 166 33.32 9.19 1.04
CA VAL A 166 33.63 10.11 -0.05
C VAL A 166 34.97 10.80 0.19
N LEU A 167 35.21 11.37 1.37
CA LEU A 167 36.48 12.01 1.70
C LEU A 167 37.68 11.04 1.63
N TYR A 168 37.47 9.78 2.01
CA TYR A 168 38.46 8.72 1.86
C TYR A 168 38.74 8.40 0.38
N LEU A 169 37.69 8.25 -0.44
CA LEU A 169 37.82 7.95 -1.87
C LEU A 169 38.54 9.06 -2.65
N PHE A 170 38.33 10.32 -2.27
CA PHE A 170 39.01 11.47 -2.87
C PHE A 170 40.41 11.74 -2.29
N GLY A 171 40.88 10.92 -1.33
CA GLY A 171 42.24 11.01 -0.79
C GLY A 171 42.47 12.14 0.22
N PHE A 172 41.40 12.79 0.70
CA PHE A 172 41.51 13.84 1.71
C PHE A 172 41.66 13.29 3.13
N ILE A 173 41.12 12.10 3.38
CA ILE A 173 41.36 11.34 4.61
C ILE A 173 42.31 10.20 4.29
N THR A 174 43.46 10.20 4.95
CA THR A 174 44.44 9.10 4.89
C THR A 174 44.59 8.44 6.26
N THR A 175 45.32 7.33 6.32
CA THR A 175 45.67 6.66 7.59
C THR A 175 46.49 7.53 8.54
N HIS A 176 47.07 8.63 8.05
CA HIS A 176 47.89 9.56 8.82
C HIS A 176 47.13 10.81 9.29
N THR A 177 45.92 11.05 8.79
CA THR A 177 45.13 12.23 9.14
C THR A 177 44.65 12.14 10.58
N THR A 178 44.76 13.25 11.33
CA THR A 178 44.37 13.25 12.75
C THR A 178 42.84 13.16 12.87
N PHE A 179 42.33 12.45 13.88
CA PHE A 179 40.89 12.36 14.15
C PHE A 179 40.21 13.75 14.22
N LEU A 180 40.90 14.74 14.79
CA LEU A 180 40.45 16.12 14.87
C LEU A 180 40.25 16.77 13.50
N GLU A 181 41.12 16.49 12.54
CA GLU A 181 41.01 17.03 11.18
C GLU A 181 39.84 16.38 10.45
N ILE A 182 39.72 15.05 10.54
CA ILE A 182 38.57 14.29 10.01
C ILE A 182 37.26 14.86 10.58
N PHE A 183 37.21 15.06 11.90
CA PHE A 183 36.03 15.59 12.57
C PHE A 183 35.63 16.97 12.05
N LYS A 184 36.60 17.87 11.85
CA LYS A 184 36.35 19.21 11.29
C LYS A 184 35.88 19.14 9.83
N SER A 185 36.53 18.35 8.99
CA SER A 185 36.15 18.21 7.57
C SER A 185 34.77 17.60 7.39
N VAL A 186 34.42 16.60 8.20
CA VAL A 186 33.09 16.02 8.15
C VAL A 186 32.05 17.04 8.65
N SER A 187 32.37 17.85 9.67
CA SER A 187 31.44 18.86 10.20
C SER A 187 31.05 19.92 9.17
N THR A 188 32.01 20.41 8.36
CA THR A 188 31.78 21.45 7.36
C THR A 188 30.91 20.97 6.20
N ILE A 189 31.01 19.69 5.87
CA ILE A 189 30.26 19.05 4.78
C ILE A 189 28.91 18.50 5.26
N SER A 190 28.75 18.28 6.57
CA SER A 190 27.58 17.63 7.17
C SER A 190 26.24 18.30 6.84
N ILE A 191 26.18 19.64 6.79
CA ILE A 191 24.94 20.36 6.51
C ILE A 191 24.39 19.99 5.13
N LEU A 192 25.24 20.02 4.10
CA LEU A 192 24.83 19.77 2.72
C LEU A 192 24.53 18.28 2.49
N ALA A 193 25.32 17.39 3.09
CA ALA A 193 25.06 15.96 3.04
C ALA A 193 23.73 15.58 3.70
N VAL A 194 23.44 16.11 4.89
CA VAL A 194 22.19 15.84 5.62
C VAL A 194 21.01 16.45 4.88
N LEU A 195 21.15 17.64 4.29
CA LEU A 195 20.10 18.25 3.48
C LEU A 195 19.80 17.42 2.22
N GLY A 196 20.84 16.94 1.52
CA GLY A 196 20.66 16.03 0.38
C GLY A 196 20.01 14.70 0.77
N ALA A 197 20.46 14.08 1.86
CA ALA A 197 19.94 12.81 2.36
C ALA A 197 18.46 12.92 2.78
N THR A 198 18.12 13.97 3.53
CA THR A 198 16.73 14.24 3.95
C THR A 198 15.83 14.59 2.75
N THR A 199 16.34 15.30 1.74
CA THR A 199 15.60 15.58 0.50
C THR A 199 15.28 14.29 -0.27
N ALA A 200 16.26 13.38 -0.42
CA ALA A 200 16.02 12.11 -1.10
C ALA A 200 15.03 11.21 -0.35
N ASP A 201 15.10 11.22 0.99
CA ASP A 201 14.18 10.50 1.86
C ASP A 201 12.72 10.97 1.68
N LEU A 202 12.51 12.27 1.50
CA LEU A 202 11.18 12.86 1.28
C LEU A 202 10.63 12.59 -0.12
N ILE A 203 11.48 12.67 -1.16
CA ILE A 203 11.06 12.43 -2.55
C ILE A 203 10.64 10.98 -2.76
N GLY A 204 11.35 10.03 -2.14
CA GLY A 204 11.07 8.60 -2.29
C GLY A 204 9.87 8.07 -1.48
N GLY A 205 9.10 8.91 -0.79
CA GLY A 205 8.00 8.49 0.09
C GLY A 205 6.64 8.25 -0.58
N LYS A 206 6.55 8.30 -1.91
CA LYS A 206 5.27 8.25 -2.65
C LYS A 206 5.01 6.96 -3.44
N GLU A 207 5.83 5.93 -3.28
CA GLU A 207 5.66 4.62 -3.95
C GLU A 207 5.61 3.46 -2.96
#